data_AF-A0A2G4FNN9-F1
#
_entry.id   AF-A0A2G4FNN9-F1
#
_cell.length_a   1.000
_cell.length_b   1.000
_cell.length_c   1.000
_cell.angle_alpha   90.00
_cell.angle_beta   90.00
_cell.angle_gamma   90.00
#
_symmetry.space_group_name_H-M   'P 1'
#
loop_
_entity.id
_entity.type
_entity.pdbx_description
1 polymer ?
#
loop_
_entity_poly.entity_id
_entity_poly.type
_entity_poly.pdbx_seq_one_letter_code
_entity_poly.pdbx_strand_id
1 'polypeptide(L)'
;MIDRMKKYWPFIKIFIWFLVAFAVGFQFWRILHLEALKDPDGKHNSLTLLLQQLQSVSLSGIYLCGLLYIVGIGFSGWFWVDLLNDIKQPISLPFGLRCFYIAQLGKYVPGKGLALFLRINSAMKENVTITAGVVTSIYEVLFTMATGATLAVMLGLLSADTSTTQITAAAFLMIVTGIPIMPGVFPFIVRRLGKRFLPAEQLLVIPGSLRSFFRGLLSS
;
A
#
# COMPACT_ATOMS: atom_id res chain seq x y z
N MET A 1 -33.65 -15.05 -10.55
CA MET A 1 -32.79 -14.18 -11.39
C MET A 1 -31.32 -14.22 -10.98
N ILE A 2 -31.01 -14.27 -9.69
CA ILE A 2 -29.63 -14.30 -9.13
C ILE A 2 -28.82 -15.55 -9.55
N ASP A 3 -29.44 -16.73 -9.67
CA ASP A 3 -28.69 -17.96 -10.02
C ASP A 3 -28.28 -18.04 -11.50
N ARG A 4 -28.99 -17.35 -12.42
CA ARG A 4 -28.54 -17.21 -13.82
C ARG A 4 -27.31 -16.32 -13.93
N MET A 5 -27.20 -15.28 -13.10
CA MET A 5 -26.03 -14.37 -13.09
C MET A 5 -24.76 -15.06 -12.56
N LYS A 6 -24.88 -15.98 -11.59
CA LYS A 6 -23.72 -16.75 -11.09
C LYS A 6 -23.04 -17.59 -12.18
N LYS A 7 -23.82 -18.09 -13.15
CA LYS A 7 -23.29 -18.88 -14.28
C LYS A 7 -22.40 -18.06 -15.23
N TYR A 8 -22.72 -16.78 -15.44
CA TYR A 8 -21.96 -15.88 -16.32
C TYR A 8 -20.88 -15.08 -15.59
N TRP A 9 -20.91 -15.05 -14.26
CA TRP A 9 -19.91 -14.38 -13.43
C TRP A 9 -18.44 -14.70 -13.76
N PRO A 10 -18.03 -15.97 -13.98
CA PRO A 10 -16.65 -16.26 -14.40
C PRO A 10 -16.30 -15.64 -15.76
N PHE A 11 -17.22 -15.66 -16.73
CA PHE A 11 -17.03 -15.06 -18.04
C PHE A 11 -16.94 -13.54 -17.96
N ILE A 12 -17.79 -12.90 -17.15
CA ILE A 12 -17.75 -11.45 -16.91
C ILE A 12 -16.41 -11.06 -16.29
N LYS A 13 -15.89 -11.82 -15.32
CA LYS A 13 -14.57 -11.59 -14.73
C LYS A 13 -13.45 -11.66 -15.76
N ILE A 14 -13.47 -12.69 -16.62
CA ILE A 14 -12.48 -12.86 -17.69
C ILE A 14 -12.56 -11.68 -18.68
N PHE A 15 -13.78 -11.32 -19.10
CA PHE A 15 -14.01 -10.20 -20.00
C PHE A 15 -13.49 -8.87 -19.42
N ILE A 16 -13.79 -8.58 -18.15
CA ILE A 16 -13.25 -7.40 -17.45
C ILE A 16 -11.72 -7.44 -17.42
N TRP A 17 -11.12 -8.61 -17.16
CA TRP A 17 -9.67 -8.76 -17.13
C TRP A 17 -9.02 -8.42 -18.49
N PHE A 18 -9.60 -8.94 -19.58
CA PHE A 18 -9.18 -8.60 -20.95
C PHE A 18 -9.41 -7.13 -21.28
N LEU A 19 -10.55 -6.55 -20.89
CA LEU A 19 -10.87 -5.15 -21.13
C LEU A 19 -9.88 -4.24 -20.41
N VAL A 20 -9.55 -4.52 -19.14
CA VAL A 20 -8.55 -3.78 -18.38
C VAL A 20 -7.16 -3.94 -19.01
N ALA A 21 -6.75 -5.16 -19.35
CA ALA A 21 -5.46 -5.40 -19.99
C ALA A 21 -5.34 -4.67 -21.34
N PHE A 22 -6.41 -4.67 -22.14
CA PHE A 22 -6.48 -3.95 -23.41
C PHE A 22 -6.45 -2.43 -23.19
N ALA A 23 -7.23 -1.89 -22.26
CA ALA A 23 -7.26 -0.46 -21.97
C ALA A 23 -5.89 0.05 -21.48
N VAL A 24 -5.24 -0.69 -20.57
CA VAL A 24 -3.89 -0.37 -20.08
C VAL A 24 -2.88 -0.48 -21.23
N GLY A 25 -2.91 -1.58 -22.00
CA GLY A 25 -2.02 -1.77 -23.15
C GLY A 25 -2.18 -0.69 -24.21
N PHE A 26 -3.41 -0.29 -24.51
CA PHE A 26 -3.73 0.80 -25.43
C PHE A 26 -3.25 2.14 -24.88
N GLN A 27 -3.40 2.39 -23.58
CA GLN A 27 -2.89 3.61 -22.95
C GLN A 27 -1.36 3.69 -23.00
N PHE A 28 -0.67 2.58 -22.76
CA PHE A 28 0.79 2.49 -22.94
C PHE A 28 1.19 2.71 -24.40
N TRP A 29 0.51 2.06 -25.34
CA TRP A 29 0.74 2.25 -26.77
C TRP A 29 0.57 3.73 -27.16
N ARG A 30 -0.51 4.37 -26.70
CA ARG A 30 -0.77 5.80 -26.92
C ARG A 30 0.34 6.69 -26.34
N ILE A 31 0.80 6.39 -25.11
CA ILE A 31 1.89 7.15 -24.48
C ILE A 31 3.17 7.01 -25.29
N LEU A 32 3.52 5.81 -25.72
CA LEU A 32 4.72 5.56 -26.54
C LEU A 32 4.66 6.22 -27.92
N HIS A 33 3.47 6.58 -28.41
CA HIS A 33 3.25 7.27 -29.68
C HIS A 33 3.10 8.79 -29.53
N LEU A 34 3.22 9.35 -28.32
CA LEU A 34 3.24 10.81 -28.11
C LEU A 34 4.46 11.41 -28.82
N GLU A 35 4.24 12.51 -29.55
CA GLU A 35 5.28 13.23 -30.26
C GLU A 35 6.39 13.73 -29.32
N ALA A 36 6.08 13.97 -28.04
CA ALA A 36 7.06 14.33 -27.01
C ALA A 36 8.13 13.26 -26.73
N LEU A 37 7.89 11.99 -27.12
CA LEU A 37 8.85 10.89 -27.01
C LEU A 37 9.46 10.50 -28.37
N LYS A 38 8.98 11.11 -29.48
CA LYS A 38 9.59 10.95 -30.79
C LYS A 38 10.71 11.98 -30.91
N ASP A 39 11.92 11.47 -31.00
CA ASP A 39 13.10 12.26 -31.34
C ASP A 39 12.87 12.96 -32.70
N PRO A 40 13.09 14.28 -32.84
CA PRO A 40 12.85 15.03 -34.09
C PRO A 40 13.51 14.42 -35.34
N ASP A 41 14.57 13.62 -35.16
CA ASP A 41 15.28 12.94 -36.25
C ASP A 41 14.77 11.53 -36.60
N GLY A 42 13.78 10.99 -35.88
CA GLY A 42 13.18 9.68 -36.17
C GLY A 42 14.12 8.46 -36.10
N LYS A 43 15.34 8.63 -35.56
CA LYS A 43 16.39 7.59 -35.54
C LYS A 43 16.32 6.65 -34.33
N HIS A 44 15.70 7.05 -33.23
CA HIS A 44 15.66 6.25 -32.01
C HIS A 44 14.27 5.68 -31.76
N ASN A 45 14.12 4.36 -31.94
CA ASN A 45 12.95 3.62 -31.49
C ASN A 45 12.93 3.62 -29.94
N SER A 46 11.75 3.59 -29.32
CA SER A 46 11.62 3.59 -27.84
C SER A 46 12.43 2.46 -27.18
N LEU A 47 12.58 1.34 -27.88
CA LEU A 47 13.40 0.20 -27.45
C LEU A 47 14.90 0.49 -27.48
N THR A 48 15.40 1.28 -28.46
CA THR A 48 16.83 1.63 -28.51
C THR A 48 17.19 2.60 -27.39
N LEU A 49 16.27 3.51 -27.02
CA LEU A 49 16.44 4.38 -25.85
C LEU A 49 16.51 3.58 -24.55
N LEU A 50 15.62 2.58 -24.37
CA LEU A 50 15.66 1.70 -23.20
C LEU A 50 16.96 0.88 -23.11
N LEU A 51 17.42 0.33 -24.24
CA LEU A 51 18.69 -0.43 -24.29
C LEU A 51 19.90 0.46 -23.98
N GLN A 52 19.90 1.69 -24.50
CA GLN A 52 20.95 2.67 -24.21
C GLN A 52 20.94 3.09 -22.73
N GLN A 53 19.75 3.29 -22.15
CA GLN A 53 19.63 3.57 -20.72
C GLN A 53 20.13 2.39 -19.87
N LEU A 54 19.76 1.15 -20.21
CA LEU A 54 20.25 -0.06 -19.54
C LEU A 54 21.77 -0.18 -19.56
N GLN A 55 22.42 0.18 -20.68
CA GLN A 55 23.88 0.20 -20.79
C GLN A 55 24.53 1.29 -19.92
N SER A 56 23.83 2.41 -19.69
CA SER A 56 24.32 3.51 -18.86
C SER A 56 24.08 3.33 -17.36
N VAL A 57 23.42 2.24 -16.93
CA VAL A 57 23.13 2.02 -15.51
C VAL A 57 24.42 1.68 -14.77
N SER A 58 24.74 2.49 -13.76
CA SER A 58 25.86 2.21 -12.84
C SER A 58 25.51 1.07 -11.89
N LEU A 59 26.45 0.14 -11.69
CA LEU A 59 26.29 -0.96 -10.72
C LEU A 59 26.00 -0.41 -9.31
N SER A 60 26.72 0.65 -8.92
CA SER A 60 26.54 1.32 -7.62
C SER A 60 25.13 1.89 -7.44
N GLY A 61 24.54 2.45 -8.50
CA GLY A 61 23.16 2.94 -8.49
C GLY A 61 22.16 1.81 -8.24
N ILE A 62 22.34 0.66 -8.88
CA ILE A 62 21.48 -0.52 -8.66
C ILE A 62 21.55 -0.98 -7.20
N TYR A 63 22.76 -1.12 -6.65
CA TYR A 63 22.92 -1.56 -5.26
C TYR A 63 22.34 -0.55 -4.28
N LEU A 64 22.57 0.75 -4.49
CA LEU A 64 22.04 1.80 -3.63
C LEU A 64 20.50 1.82 -3.68
N CYS A 65 19.90 1.76 -4.87
CA CYS A 65 18.45 1.67 -5.03
C CYS A 65 17.87 0.42 -4.36
N GLY A 66 18.51 -0.73 -4.54
CA GLY A 66 18.12 -1.98 -3.89
C GLY A 66 18.18 -1.88 -2.36
N LEU A 67 19.25 -1.29 -1.82
CA LEU A 67 19.41 -1.09 -0.38
C LEU A 67 18.36 -0.13 0.17
N LEU A 68 18.15 1.02 -0.48
CA LEU A 68 17.13 2.00 -0.10
C LEU A 68 15.73 1.40 -0.15
N TYR A 69 15.44 0.55 -1.14
CA TYR A 69 14.16 -0.15 -1.24
C TYR A 69 13.94 -1.12 -0.07
N ILE A 70 14.95 -1.92 0.27
CA ILE A 70 14.89 -2.84 1.41
C ILE A 70 14.68 -2.04 2.71
N VAL A 71 15.47 -0.99 2.92
CA VAL A 71 15.36 -0.13 4.11
C VAL A 71 13.98 0.52 4.20
N GLY A 72 13.46 1.06 3.09
CA GLY A 72 12.13 1.68 3.02
C GLY A 72 11.01 0.71 3.38
N ILE A 73 11.06 -0.52 2.85
CA ILE A 73 10.11 -1.59 3.22
C ILE A 73 10.29 -2.02 4.68
N GLY A 74 11.53 -2.04 5.17
CA GLY A 74 11.86 -2.35 6.55
C GLY A 74 11.18 -1.42 7.55
N PHE A 75 11.11 -0.11 7.27
CA PHE A 75 10.40 0.84 8.14
C PHE A 75 8.90 0.54 8.24
N SER A 76 8.24 0.23 7.12
CA SER A 76 6.82 -0.17 7.11
C SER A 76 6.60 -1.49 7.85
N GLY A 77 7.53 -2.46 7.71
CA GLY A 77 7.50 -3.70 8.47
C GLY A 77 7.71 -3.49 9.98
N TRP A 78 8.59 -2.59 10.38
CA TRP A 78 8.82 -2.24 11.77
C TRP A 78 7.59 -1.56 12.37
N PHE A 79 7.02 -0.57 11.70
CA PHE A 79 5.79 0.09 12.12
C PHE A 79 4.66 -0.92 12.39
N TRP A 80 4.53 -1.95 11.55
CA TRP A 80 3.55 -2.99 11.80
C TRP A 80 3.83 -3.84 13.06
N VAL A 81 5.08 -4.23 13.29
CA VAL A 81 5.46 -4.95 14.51
C VAL A 81 5.11 -4.12 15.74
N ASP A 82 5.37 -2.82 15.69
CA ASP A 82 5.05 -1.88 16.76
C ASP A 82 3.53 -1.83 17.02
N LEU A 83 2.72 -1.70 15.96
CA LEU A 83 1.26 -1.75 16.06
C LEU A 83 0.74 -3.06 16.69
N LEU A 84 1.36 -4.20 16.38
CA LEU A 84 0.99 -5.48 16.98
C LEU A 84 1.34 -5.53 18.48
N ASN A 85 2.50 -5.01 18.86
CA ASN A 85 2.92 -4.92 20.26
C ASN A 85 2.01 -3.99 21.07
N ASP A 86 1.56 -2.88 20.47
CA ASP A 86 0.62 -1.93 21.08
C ASP A 86 -0.73 -2.57 21.43
N ILE A 87 -1.26 -3.41 20.55
CA ILE A 87 -2.53 -4.14 20.77
C ILE A 87 -2.37 -5.44 21.57
N LYS A 88 -1.23 -5.60 22.27
CA LYS A 88 -0.91 -6.76 23.12
C LYS A 88 -0.90 -8.10 22.37
N GLN A 89 -0.44 -8.08 21.13
CA GLN A 89 -0.20 -9.26 20.29
C GLN A 89 1.31 -9.32 19.97
N PRO A 90 2.16 -9.63 20.98
CA PRO A 90 3.59 -9.42 20.85
C PRO A 90 4.20 -10.32 19.78
N ILE A 91 5.07 -9.73 18.95
CA ILE A 91 5.84 -10.45 17.94
C ILE A 91 7.28 -9.94 17.97
N SER A 92 8.26 -10.84 17.86
CA SER A 92 9.66 -10.41 17.82
C SER A 92 9.93 -9.63 16.53
N LEU A 93 10.69 -8.53 16.64
CA LEU A 93 10.99 -7.67 15.48
C LEU A 93 11.61 -8.43 14.29
N PRO A 94 12.61 -9.32 14.48
CA PRO A 94 13.18 -10.07 13.36
C PRO A 94 12.16 -10.98 12.68
N PHE A 95 11.28 -11.62 13.46
CA PHE A 95 10.25 -12.50 12.92
C PHE A 95 9.14 -11.71 12.21
N GLY A 96 8.69 -10.60 12.78
CA GLY A 96 7.71 -9.72 12.16
C GLY A 96 8.20 -9.11 10.84
N LEU A 97 9.46 -8.64 10.79
CA LEU A 97 10.09 -8.18 9.55
C LEU A 97 10.17 -9.30 8.51
N ARG A 98 10.56 -10.52 8.90
CA ARG A 98 10.57 -11.68 8.00
C ARG A 98 9.17 -11.95 7.43
N CYS A 99 8.13 -11.92 8.26
CA CYS A 99 6.74 -12.07 7.81
C CYS A 99 6.37 -10.97 6.79
N PHE A 100 6.81 -9.74 7.04
CA PHE A 100 6.54 -8.59 6.18
C PHE A 100 7.24 -8.69 4.83
N TYR A 101 8.51 -9.11 4.78
CA TYR A 101 9.23 -9.32 3.52
C TYR A 101 8.66 -10.47 2.70
N ILE A 102 8.31 -11.60 3.33
CA ILE A 102 7.67 -12.73 2.64
C ILE A 102 6.32 -12.30 2.05
N ALA A 103 5.56 -11.47 2.77
CA ALA A 103 4.30 -10.94 2.28
C ALA A 103 4.45 -10.10 1.00
N GLN A 104 5.60 -9.46 0.75
CA GLN A 104 5.83 -8.69 -0.48
C GLN A 104 5.80 -9.60 -1.72
N LEU A 105 6.22 -10.87 -1.60
CA LEU A 105 6.13 -11.84 -2.70
C LEU A 105 4.68 -12.06 -3.14
N GLY A 106 3.73 -11.93 -2.20
CA GLY A 106 2.31 -12.07 -2.49
C GLY A 106 1.72 -10.96 -3.36
N LYS A 107 2.43 -9.85 -3.57
CA LYS A 107 2.01 -8.79 -4.51
C LYS A 107 2.23 -9.18 -5.97
N TYR A 108 3.11 -10.14 -6.24
CA TYR A 108 3.44 -10.58 -7.60
C TYR A 108 2.57 -11.74 -8.10
N VAL A 109 1.76 -12.33 -7.22
CA VAL A 109 0.82 -13.40 -7.58
C VAL A 109 -0.57 -12.81 -7.77
N PRO A 110 -1.31 -13.17 -8.85
CA PRO A 110 -2.66 -12.67 -9.08
C PRO A 110 -3.63 -13.13 -7.98
N GLY A 111 -3.91 -12.23 -7.04
CA GLY A 111 -4.87 -12.42 -5.96
C GLY A 111 -4.80 -11.24 -4.98
N LYS A 112 -5.86 -10.42 -4.90
CA LYS A 112 -5.89 -9.14 -4.15
C LYS A 112 -5.64 -9.24 -2.63
N GLY A 113 -5.40 -10.43 -2.08
CA GLY A 113 -5.16 -10.64 -0.65
C GLY A 113 -4.03 -11.63 -0.35
N LEU A 114 -3.27 -12.10 -1.34
CA LEU A 114 -2.26 -13.13 -1.09
C LEU A 114 -1.10 -12.62 -0.22
N ALA A 115 -0.68 -11.37 -0.41
CA ALA A 115 0.27 -10.69 0.48
C ALA A 115 -0.23 -10.67 1.94
N LEU A 116 -1.49 -10.30 2.14
CA LEU A 116 -2.11 -10.25 3.46
C LEU A 116 -2.22 -11.64 4.09
N PHE A 117 -2.61 -12.64 3.30
CA PHE A 117 -2.69 -14.03 3.73
C PHE A 117 -1.33 -14.57 4.18
N LEU A 118 -0.27 -14.38 3.39
CA LEU A 118 1.09 -14.83 3.72
C LEU A 118 1.60 -14.18 5.01
N ARG A 119 1.35 -12.88 5.19
CA ARG A 119 1.72 -12.13 6.40
C ARG A 119 1.04 -12.71 7.64
N ILE A 120 -0.28 -12.85 7.59
CA ILE A 120 -1.08 -13.32 8.73
C ILE A 120 -0.74 -14.77 9.06
N ASN A 121 -0.69 -15.65 8.05
CA ASN A 121 -0.41 -17.07 8.26
C ASN A 121 0.99 -17.30 8.85
N SER A 122 1.95 -16.45 8.50
CA SER A 122 3.28 -16.47 9.11
C SER A 122 3.26 -15.95 10.55
N ALA A 123 2.53 -14.86 10.82
CA ALA A 123 2.41 -14.26 12.15
C ALA A 123 1.65 -15.15 13.15
N MET A 124 0.71 -15.97 12.68
CA MET A 124 -0.04 -16.91 13.52
C MET A 124 0.87 -17.93 14.23
N LYS A 125 2.08 -18.18 13.71
CA LYS A 125 3.07 -19.04 14.37
C LYS A 125 3.57 -18.48 15.71
N GLU A 126 3.43 -17.17 15.92
CA GLU A 126 3.78 -16.45 17.15
C GLU A 126 2.52 -16.03 17.94
N ASN A 127 1.43 -16.80 17.83
CA ASN A 127 0.15 -16.55 18.52
C ASN A 127 -0.54 -15.23 18.15
N VAL A 128 -0.16 -14.58 17.04
CA VAL A 128 -0.88 -13.41 16.53
C VAL A 128 -2.22 -13.86 15.95
N THR A 129 -3.30 -13.28 16.46
CA THR A 129 -4.65 -13.58 15.97
C THR A 129 -4.85 -13.05 14.55
N ILE A 130 -5.64 -13.78 13.74
CA ILE A 130 -5.97 -13.36 12.37
C ILE A 130 -6.55 -11.94 12.35
N THR A 131 -7.46 -11.67 13.28
CA THR A 131 -8.09 -10.37 13.47
C THR A 131 -7.07 -9.26 13.68
N ALA A 132 -6.16 -9.44 14.64
CA ALA A 132 -5.10 -8.47 14.91
C ALA A 132 -4.25 -8.22 13.68
N GLY A 133 -3.85 -9.29 12.96
CA GLY A 133 -3.09 -9.18 11.72
C GLY A 133 -3.83 -8.42 10.61
N VAL A 134 -5.12 -8.68 10.40
CA VAL A 134 -5.94 -7.95 9.41
C VAL A 134 -6.10 -6.48 9.79
N VAL A 135 -6.52 -6.19 11.02
CA VAL A 135 -6.81 -4.83 11.50
C VAL A 135 -5.55 -3.97 11.45
N THR A 136 -4.43 -4.48 11.95
CA THR A 136 -3.14 -3.75 11.90
C THR A 136 -2.63 -3.55 10.49
N SER A 137 -2.87 -4.51 9.58
CA SER A 137 -2.50 -4.34 8.16
C SER A 137 -3.36 -3.28 7.46
N ILE A 138 -4.67 -3.23 7.75
CA ILE A 138 -5.55 -2.17 7.20
C ILE A 138 -5.14 -0.81 7.75
N TYR A 139 -4.88 -0.73 9.06
CA TYR A 139 -4.42 0.50 9.70
C TYR A 139 -3.10 0.97 9.08
N GLU A 140 -2.15 0.06 8.87
CA GLU A 140 -0.87 0.36 8.25
C GLU A 140 -1.03 0.93 6.84
N VAL A 141 -1.84 0.30 5.98
CA VAL A 141 -2.10 0.80 4.62
C VAL A 141 -2.74 2.18 4.64
N LEU A 142 -3.75 2.41 5.50
CA LEU A 142 -4.38 3.72 5.64
C LEU A 142 -3.36 4.77 6.09
N PHE A 143 -2.53 4.43 7.08
CA PHE A 143 -1.50 5.31 7.61
C PHE A 143 -0.45 5.68 6.56
N THR A 144 0.04 4.71 5.79
CA THR A 144 0.97 4.98 4.67
C THR A 144 0.33 5.86 3.61
N MET A 145 -0.95 5.63 3.27
CA MET A 145 -1.66 6.48 2.30
C MET A 145 -1.84 7.91 2.82
N ALA A 146 -2.24 8.08 4.08
CA ALA A 146 -2.41 9.40 4.69
C ALA A 146 -1.08 10.14 4.81
N THR A 147 0.00 9.43 5.14
CA THR A 147 1.36 9.99 5.20
C THR A 147 1.82 10.43 3.81
N GLY A 148 1.63 9.60 2.79
CA GLY A 148 1.95 9.94 1.40
C GLY A 148 1.14 11.13 0.88
N ALA A 149 -0.16 11.20 1.20
CA ALA A 149 -1.00 12.33 0.83
C ALA A 149 -0.59 13.63 1.55
N THR A 150 -0.25 13.55 2.84
CA THR A 150 0.28 14.68 3.61
C THR A 150 1.58 15.21 3.00
N LEU A 151 2.53 14.31 2.68
CA LEU A 151 3.78 14.68 2.02
C LEU A 151 3.54 15.30 0.64
N ALA A 152 2.60 14.76 -0.15
CA ALA A 152 2.25 15.30 -1.45
C ALA A 152 1.67 16.73 -1.36
N VAL A 153 0.81 17.01 -0.38
CA VAL A 153 0.31 18.37 -0.12
C VAL A 153 1.46 19.30 0.28
N MET A 154 2.31 18.87 1.21
CA MET A 154 3.43 19.68 1.69
C MET A 154 4.40 20.05 0.56
N LEU A 155 4.81 19.06 -0.25
CA LEU A 155 5.71 19.30 -1.37
C LEU A 155 5.05 20.12 -2.49
N GLY A 156 3.76 19.91 -2.74
CA GLY A 156 3.00 20.68 -3.72
C GLY A 156 2.86 22.16 -3.34
N LEU A 157 2.73 22.47 -2.05
CA LEU A 157 2.70 23.85 -1.56
C LEU A 157 4.07 24.55 -1.64
N LEU A 158 5.17 23.80 -1.56
CA LEU A 158 6.53 24.31 -1.66
C LEU A 158 7.00 24.49 -3.12
N SER A 159 6.32 23.88 -4.08
CA SER A 159 6.72 23.82 -5.48
C SER A 159 5.94 24.84 -6.31
N ALA A 160 6.64 25.81 -6.91
CA ALA A 160 6.02 26.89 -7.69
C ALA A 160 5.24 26.42 -8.94
N ASP A 161 5.63 25.28 -9.52
CA ASP A 161 5.04 24.73 -10.75
C ASP A 161 3.88 23.74 -10.51
N THR A 162 3.47 23.51 -9.25
CA THR A 162 2.43 22.51 -8.98
C THR A 162 1.04 23.06 -9.26
N SER A 163 0.30 22.38 -10.13
CA SER A 163 -1.08 22.74 -10.46
C SER A 163 -1.99 22.62 -9.25
N THR A 164 -2.86 23.62 -9.05
CA THR A 164 -3.83 23.67 -7.93
C THR A 164 -4.70 22.42 -7.87
N THR A 165 -5.02 21.80 -9.01
CA THR A 165 -5.79 20.55 -9.06
C THR A 165 -5.09 19.38 -8.39
N GLN A 166 -3.75 19.27 -8.54
CA GLN A 166 -2.96 18.22 -7.91
C GLN A 166 -2.92 18.40 -6.39
N ILE A 167 -2.77 19.64 -5.91
CA ILE A 167 -2.78 19.97 -4.48
C ILE A 167 -4.16 19.66 -3.88
N THR A 168 -5.25 20.05 -4.56
CA THR A 168 -6.61 19.76 -4.08
C THR A 168 -6.92 18.26 -4.05
N ALA A 169 -6.46 17.49 -5.06
CA ALA A 169 -6.62 16.05 -5.08
C ALA A 169 -5.83 15.37 -3.95
N ALA A 170 -4.59 15.81 -3.70
CA ALA A 170 -3.77 15.33 -2.58
C ALA A 170 -4.41 15.68 -1.22
N ALA A 171 -4.95 16.90 -1.06
CA ALA A 171 -5.65 17.31 0.15
C ALA A 171 -6.94 16.51 0.38
N PHE A 172 -7.69 16.22 -0.68
CA PHE A 172 -8.86 15.36 -0.60
C PHE A 172 -8.46 13.94 -0.16
N LEU A 173 -7.42 13.35 -0.76
CA LEU A 173 -6.90 12.04 -0.35
C LEU A 173 -6.41 12.04 1.09
N MET A 174 -5.72 13.10 1.54
CA MET A 174 -5.27 13.27 2.92
C MET A 174 -6.45 13.24 3.89
N ILE A 175 -7.55 13.93 3.57
CA ILE A 175 -8.76 13.93 4.40
C ILE A 175 -9.41 12.53 4.40
N VAL A 176 -9.63 11.95 3.22
CA VAL A 176 -10.31 10.64 3.06
C VAL A 176 -9.55 9.51 3.76
N THR A 177 -8.22 9.53 3.72
CA THR A 177 -7.37 8.50 4.33
C THR A 177 -7.02 8.81 5.78
N GLY A 178 -6.96 10.09 6.16
CA GLY A 178 -6.68 10.56 7.53
C GLY A 178 -7.85 10.36 8.49
N ILE A 179 -9.09 10.64 8.07
CA ILE A 179 -10.28 10.50 8.93
C ILE A 179 -10.41 9.07 9.51
N PRO A 180 -10.28 7.99 8.74
CA PRO A 180 -10.38 6.62 9.25
C PRO A 180 -9.31 6.25 10.29
N ILE A 181 -8.15 6.91 10.30
CA ILE A 181 -7.04 6.60 11.22
C ILE A 181 -7.29 7.17 12.62
N MET A 182 -8.10 8.23 12.71
CA MET A 182 -8.34 8.95 13.96
C MET A 182 -8.80 7.98 15.06
N PRO A 183 -8.27 8.10 16.29
CA PRO A 183 -8.53 7.15 17.38
C PRO A 183 -10.00 7.03 17.77
N GLY A 184 -10.86 7.99 17.40
CA GLY A 184 -12.31 7.89 17.57
C GLY A 184 -13.04 7.18 16.41
N VAL A 185 -12.52 7.25 15.19
CA VAL A 185 -13.18 6.76 13.97
C VAL A 185 -12.76 5.32 13.66
N PHE A 186 -11.47 4.99 13.83
CA PHE A 186 -10.97 3.65 13.51
C PHE A 186 -11.67 2.56 14.34
N PRO A 187 -11.78 2.65 15.68
CA PRO A 187 -12.48 1.64 16.47
C PRO A 187 -13.97 1.59 16.14
N PHE A 188 -14.58 2.72 15.76
CA PHE A 188 -15.97 2.76 15.33
C PHE A 188 -16.19 1.98 14.03
N ILE A 189 -15.32 2.17 13.03
CA ILE A 189 -15.36 1.43 11.76
C ILE A 189 -15.13 -0.06 12.00
N VAL A 190 -14.10 -0.41 12.77
CA VAL A 190 -13.77 -1.82 13.08
C VAL A 190 -14.91 -2.48 13.86
N ARG A 191 -15.52 -1.80 14.84
CA ARG A 191 -16.71 -2.31 15.55
C ARG A 191 -17.89 -2.49 14.62
N ARG A 192 -18.13 -1.57 13.68
CA ARG A 192 -19.28 -1.64 12.76
C ARG A 192 -19.11 -2.72 11.70
N LEU A 193 -17.90 -2.90 11.17
CA LEU A 193 -17.58 -3.91 10.15
C LEU A 193 -17.32 -5.29 10.76
N GLY A 194 -16.80 -5.34 11.99
CA GLY A 194 -16.38 -6.55 12.66
C GLY A 194 -17.42 -7.19 13.58
N LYS A 195 -18.64 -6.63 13.70
CA LYS A 195 -19.77 -7.28 14.41
C LYS A 195 -20.05 -8.73 13.98
N ARG A 196 -19.59 -9.13 12.78
CA ARG A 196 -19.74 -10.49 12.23
C ARG A 196 -18.53 -11.41 12.47
N PHE A 197 -17.39 -10.87 12.93
CA PHE A 197 -16.10 -11.57 12.97
C PHE A 197 -15.29 -11.33 14.26
N LEU A 198 -15.78 -10.55 15.23
CA LEU A 198 -15.02 -10.11 16.41
C LEU A 198 -15.61 -10.63 17.74
N PRO A 199 -14.82 -11.32 18.58
CA PRO A 199 -15.06 -11.41 20.01
C PRO A 199 -14.82 -10.02 20.67
N ALA A 200 -15.73 -9.61 21.56
CA ALA A 200 -15.76 -8.26 22.14
C ALA A 200 -14.49 -7.85 22.91
N GLU A 201 -13.69 -8.81 23.38
CA GLU A 201 -12.51 -8.60 24.22
C GLU A 201 -11.30 -8.03 23.47
N GLN A 202 -11.14 -8.33 22.17
CA GLN A 202 -10.02 -7.81 21.36
C GLN A 202 -10.25 -6.37 20.85
N LEU A 203 -11.50 -5.90 20.87
CA LEU A 203 -11.91 -4.56 20.44
C LEU A 203 -11.61 -3.45 21.47
N LEU A 204 -11.15 -3.81 22.67
CA LEU A 204 -10.88 -2.92 23.79
C LEU A 204 -9.42 -2.44 23.87
N VAL A 205 -8.51 -3.02 23.08
CA VAL A 205 -7.05 -2.75 23.16
C VAL A 205 -6.51 -1.98 21.94
N ILE A 206 -7.38 -1.46 21.08
CA ILE A 206 -6.95 -0.46 20.09
C ILE A 206 -6.75 0.85 20.86
N PRO A 207 -5.54 1.45 20.91
CA PRO A 207 -5.27 2.60 21.78
C PRO A 207 -6.16 3.79 21.37
N GLY A 208 -7.30 3.92 22.05
CA GLY A 208 -8.28 4.99 21.85
C GLY A 208 -7.90 6.30 22.52
N SER A 209 -6.61 6.62 22.61
CA SER A 209 -6.14 7.76 23.37
C SER A 209 -5.14 8.59 22.57
N LEU A 210 -5.52 9.85 22.33
CA LEU A 210 -4.62 10.91 21.87
C LEU A 210 -3.30 10.94 22.67
N ARG A 211 -3.28 10.50 23.93
CA ARG A 211 -2.05 10.42 24.73
C ARG A 211 -1.02 9.39 24.23
N SER A 212 -1.44 8.32 23.55
CA SER A 212 -0.52 7.32 23.00
C SER A 212 0.20 7.85 21.76
N PHE A 213 -0.53 8.59 20.92
CA PHE A 213 0.01 9.29 19.75
C PHE A 213 1.03 10.38 20.16
N PHE A 214 0.73 11.15 21.21
CA PHE A 214 1.67 12.16 21.74
C PHE A 214 2.83 11.56 22.53
N ARG A 215 2.70 10.39 23.16
CA ARG A 215 3.82 9.74 23.86
C ARG A 215 4.91 9.26 22.90
N GLY A 216 4.55 8.73 21.73
CA GLY A 216 5.52 8.36 20.69
C GLY A 216 6.29 9.56 20.12
N LEU A 217 5.68 10.75 20.13
CA LEU A 217 6.31 11.98 19.67
C LEU A 217 7.24 12.63 20.72
N LEU A 218 7.06 12.30 22.01
CA LEU A 218 7.81 12.84 23.15
C LEU A 218 8.86 11.88 23.72
N SER A 219 8.94 10.65 23.21
CA SER A 219 9.99 9.68 23.57
C SER A 219 11.10 9.55 22.52
N SER A 220 11.22 10.55 21.62
CA SER A 220 12.39 10.74 20.74
C SER A 220 13.32 11.77 21.36
#